data_AF-A0A6M0AE00-F1
#
_entry.id   AF-A0A6M0AE00-F1
#
_cell.length_a   1.000
_cell.length_b   1.000
_cell.length_c   1.000
_cell.angle_alpha   90.00
_cell.angle_beta   90.00
_cell.angle_gamma   90.00
#
_symmetry.space_group_name_H-M   'P 1'
#
loop_
_entity.id
_entity.type
_entity.pdbx_description
1 polymer ?
#
loop_
_entity_poly.entity_id
_entity_poly.type
_entity_poly.pdbx_seq_one_letter_code
_entity_poly.pdbx_strand_id
1 'polypeptide(L)'
;MAVFTVNTTADLMNSLDVVTTLREAIEAANNSPGEDTILFELEPGQQTITLDPTLGTLEITDSVNIVGKDVGISFDISDSDSPNLELGVFKDADQITVQGDGSFDIFTISAENNVSAEPNVTFKSLTISEGVDAIQVNDGNLTVIDSILRNSSDGIESDADNSKITVINSIFADNTDGIDIDGNNTNLEVFRSFFVGHSDD
;
A
#
# COMPACT_ATOMS: atom_id res chain seq x y z
N MET A 1 -8.03 -9.73 -15.90
CA MET A 1 -6.76 -9.01 -16.16
C MET A 1 -6.95 -7.92 -17.20
N ALA A 2 -7.55 -6.83 -16.74
CA ALA A 2 -7.50 -5.50 -17.31
C ALA A 2 -6.31 -4.72 -16.69
N VAL A 3 -6.01 -3.57 -17.30
CA VAL A 3 -5.06 -2.59 -16.80
C VAL A 3 -5.78 -1.25 -16.67
N PHE A 4 -5.74 -0.65 -15.49
CA PHE A 4 -6.30 0.67 -15.21
C PHE A 4 -5.16 1.65 -14.93
N THR A 5 -5.14 2.76 -15.66
CA THR A 5 -4.07 3.75 -15.56
C THR A 5 -4.52 4.94 -14.73
N VAL A 6 -3.80 5.24 -13.66
CA VAL A 6 -3.95 6.45 -12.86
C VAL A 6 -3.08 7.55 -13.46
N ASN A 7 -3.69 8.66 -13.89
CA ASN A 7 -2.98 9.75 -14.59
C ASN A 7 -3.22 11.14 -13.97
N THR A 8 -3.78 11.18 -12.76
CA THR A 8 -3.95 12.40 -11.97
C THR A 8 -3.72 12.13 -10.49
N THR A 9 -3.31 13.16 -9.76
CA THR A 9 -3.17 13.13 -8.30
C THR A 9 -4.45 13.53 -7.57
N ALA A 10 -5.52 13.85 -8.30
CA ALA A 10 -6.80 14.16 -7.69
C ALA A 10 -7.38 12.90 -6.99
N ASP A 11 -7.99 13.09 -5.83
CA ASP A 11 -8.79 12.07 -5.16
C ASP A 11 -10.28 12.45 -5.26
N LEU A 12 -10.96 11.90 -6.26
CA LEU A 12 -12.37 12.13 -6.52
C LEU A 12 -12.94 11.02 -7.42
N MET A 13 -14.26 10.94 -7.47
CA MET A 13 -15.01 10.08 -8.39
C MET A 13 -15.72 10.94 -9.44
N ASN A 14 -15.24 10.91 -10.68
CA ASN A 14 -15.80 11.68 -11.80
C ASN A 14 -15.57 10.99 -13.16
N SER A 15 -16.39 9.99 -13.46
CA SER A 15 -16.36 9.25 -14.73
C SER A 15 -16.65 10.07 -16.00
N LEU A 16 -16.87 11.39 -15.90
CA LEU A 16 -17.13 12.29 -17.01
C LEU A 16 -15.93 13.13 -17.45
N ASP A 17 -14.80 13.05 -16.75
CA ASP A 17 -13.57 13.70 -17.20
C ASP A 17 -12.67 12.76 -18.03
N VAL A 18 -11.51 13.28 -18.43
CA VAL A 18 -10.55 12.57 -19.29
C VAL A 18 -9.37 12.02 -18.49
N VAL A 19 -9.39 12.20 -17.17
CA VAL A 19 -8.36 11.68 -16.27
C VAL A 19 -8.92 10.46 -15.53
N THR A 20 -8.07 9.78 -14.79
CA THR A 20 -8.46 8.64 -13.98
C THR A 20 -7.70 8.72 -12.67
N THR A 21 -8.46 8.86 -11.58
CA THR A 21 -7.93 8.89 -10.22
C THR A 21 -7.60 7.49 -9.73
N LEU A 22 -6.85 7.38 -8.63
CA LEU A 22 -6.61 6.09 -7.97
C LEU A 22 -7.94 5.46 -7.52
N ARG A 23 -8.86 6.27 -7.00
CA ARG A 23 -10.16 5.81 -6.54
C ARG A 23 -11.01 5.24 -7.68
N GLU A 24 -10.99 5.88 -8.84
CA GLU A 24 -11.65 5.37 -10.04
C GLU A 24 -11.00 4.09 -10.58
N ALA A 25 -9.67 4.01 -10.57
CA ALA A 25 -8.97 2.80 -10.99
C ALA A 25 -9.28 1.60 -10.08
N ILE A 26 -9.39 1.83 -8.78
CA ILE A 26 -9.79 0.80 -7.79
C ILE A 26 -11.25 0.40 -7.98
N GLU A 27 -12.17 1.37 -8.16
CA GLU A 27 -13.57 1.04 -8.46
C GLU A 27 -13.67 0.20 -9.74
N ALA A 28 -12.94 0.56 -10.79
CA ALA A 28 -12.94 -0.18 -12.04
C ALA A 28 -12.36 -1.61 -11.89
N ALA A 29 -11.30 -1.77 -11.08
CA ALA A 29 -10.71 -3.08 -10.77
C ALA A 29 -11.67 -3.96 -9.96
N ASN A 30 -12.30 -3.42 -8.91
CA ASN A 30 -13.30 -4.15 -8.13
C ASN A 30 -14.49 -4.62 -8.99
N ASN A 31 -14.84 -3.88 -10.04
CA ASN A 31 -15.91 -4.23 -10.98
C ASN A 31 -15.45 -5.11 -12.16
N SER A 32 -14.19 -5.55 -12.18
CA SER A 32 -13.59 -6.30 -13.28
C SER A 32 -13.03 -7.63 -12.76
N PRO A 33 -13.78 -8.74 -12.92
CA PRO A 33 -13.42 -10.01 -12.30
C PRO A 33 -12.02 -10.52 -12.63
N GLY A 34 -11.28 -10.85 -11.58
CA GLY A 34 -9.98 -11.51 -11.62
C GLY A 34 -8.80 -10.57 -11.40
N GLU A 35 -7.59 -11.13 -11.43
CA GLU A 35 -6.38 -10.38 -11.09
C GLU A 35 -6.10 -9.29 -12.13
N ASP A 36 -6.36 -8.04 -11.76
CA ASP A 36 -6.18 -6.85 -12.58
C ASP A 36 -4.93 -6.06 -12.15
N THR A 37 -4.57 -5.01 -12.89
CA THR A 37 -3.39 -4.19 -12.57
C THR A 37 -3.74 -2.71 -12.62
N ILE A 38 -3.32 -1.97 -11.59
CA ILE A 38 -3.32 -0.52 -11.55
C ILE A 38 -1.90 -0.02 -11.77
N LEU A 39 -1.71 0.84 -12.78
CA LEU A 39 -0.44 1.48 -13.13
C LEU A 39 -0.53 3.00 -12.98
N PHE A 40 0.56 3.63 -12.56
CA PHE A 40 0.64 5.08 -12.47
C PHE A 40 1.37 5.69 -13.67
N GLU A 41 0.71 6.62 -14.34
CA GLU A 41 1.24 7.50 -15.40
C GLU A 41 1.03 8.97 -15.01
N LEU A 42 1.59 9.35 -13.86
CA LEU A 42 1.56 10.73 -13.38
C LEU A 42 2.66 11.58 -14.04
N GLU A 43 2.40 12.87 -14.21
CA GLU A 43 3.39 13.81 -14.73
C GLU A 43 4.60 13.92 -13.77
N PRO A 44 5.81 14.16 -14.30
CA PRO A 44 6.99 14.35 -13.46
C PRO A 44 6.78 15.45 -12.41
N GLY A 45 7.05 15.13 -11.14
CA GLY A 45 6.85 16.05 -10.02
C GLY A 45 5.47 15.96 -9.36
N GLN A 46 4.60 15.07 -9.83
CA GLN A 46 3.28 14.79 -9.26
C GLN A 46 3.20 13.39 -8.64
N GLN A 47 4.22 12.97 -7.89
CA GLN A 47 4.27 11.60 -7.36
C GLN A 47 3.41 11.37 -6.11
N THR A 48 2.82 12.42 -5.52
CA THR A 48 2.00 12.31 -4.30
C THR A 48 0.52 12.44 -4.62
N ILE A 49 -0.25 11.43 -4.24
CA ILE A 49 -1.71 11.44 -4.19
C ILE A 49 -2.10 11.64 -2.73
N THR A 50 -2.65 12.81 -2.41
CA THR A 50 -3.22 13.10 -1.10
C THR A 50 -4.71 12.76 -1.13
N LEU A 51 -5.14 11.87 -0.24
CA LEU A 51 -6.52 11.43 -0.14
C LEU A 51 -7.37 12.45 0.59
N ASP A 52 -8.60 12.63 0.13
CA ASP A 52 -9.58 13.49 0.79
C ASP A 52 -10.22 12.69 1.96
N PRO A 53 -10.03 13.11 3.22
CA PRO A 53 -10.57 12.39 4.37
C PRO A 53 -12.10 12.35 4.39
N THR A 54 -12.78 13.21 3.61
CA THR A 54 -14.24 13.16 3.49
C THR A 54 -14.73 12.04 2.57
N LEU A 55 -13.85 11.46 1.75
CA LEU A 55 -14.13 10.31 0.88
C LEU A 55 -13.75 8.97 1.54
N GLY A 56 -12.85 8.99 2.53
CA GLY A 56 -12.44 7.82 3.30
C GLY A 56 -11.48 6.87 2.57
N THR A 57 -11.37 5.65 3.10
CA THR A 57 -10.47 4.58 2.63
C THR A 57 -10.65 4.22 1.16
N LEU A 58 -9.62 3.61 0.58
CA LEU A 58 -9.66 2.97 -0.72
C LEU A 58 -9.98 1.48 -0.54
N GLU A 59 -11.26 1.14 -0.72
CA GLU A 59 -11.77 -0.24 -0.60
C GLU A 59 -11.34 -1.11 -1.78
N ILE A 60 -10.67 -2.23 -1.52
CA ILE A 60 -10.26 -3.23 -2.50
C ILE A 60 -11.03 -4.52 -2.22
N THR A 61 -11.89 -4.89 -3.17
CA THR A 61 -12.80 -6.04 -3.03
C THR A 61 -12.57 -7.17 -4.03
N ASP A 62 -11.74 -6.94 -5.06
CA ASP A 62 -11.23 -7.99 -5.95
C ASP A 62 -9.69 -7.98 -5.99
N SER A 63 -9.12 -9.05 -6.55
CA SER A 63 -7.69 -9.25 -6.67
C SER A 63 -7.08 -8.20 -7.61
N VAL A 64 -6.09 -7.45 -7.11
CA VAL A 64 -5.46 -6.37 -7.88
C VAL A 64 -3.98 -6.23 -7.55
N ASN A 65 -3.18 -5.96 -8.58
CA ASN A 65 -1.80 -5.54 -8.44
C ASN A 65 -1.71 -4.02 -8.60
N ILE A 66 -1.33 -3.31 -7.54
CA ILE A 66 -1.13 -1.86 -7.55
C ILE A 66 0.37 -1.59 -7.64
N VAL A 67 0.82 -1.12 -8.80
CA VAL A 67 2.23 -1.07 -9.16
C VAL A 67 2.66 0.38 -9.40
N GLY A 68 3.42 0.92 -8.44
CA GLY A 68 4.10 2.19 -8.55
C GLY A 68 5.30 2.16 -9.51
N LYS A 69 6.08 3.24 -9.49
CA LYS A 69 7.28 3.34 -10.31
C LYS A 69 8.43 2.59 -9.64
N ASP A 70 8.93 1.55 -10.29
CA ASP A 70 10.10 0.80 -9.81
C ASP A 70 11.34 1.71 -9.83
N VAL A 71 11.78 2.11 -8.64
CA VAL A 71 13.00 2.89 -8.44
C VAL A 71 14.12 2.06 -7.81
N GLY A 72 13.85 0.79 -7.49
CA GLY A 72 14.71 -0.09 -6.71
C GLY A 72 15.02 0.45 -5.31
N ILE A 73 14.66 -0.30 -4.27
CA ILE A 73 15.15 -0.01 -2.92
C ILE A 73 16.59 -0.52 -2.82
N SER A 74 17.57 0.40 -2.82
CA SER A 74 18.99 0.08 -2.65
C SER A 74 19.45 0.48 -1.25
N PHE A 75 19.94 -0.51 -0.50
CA PHE A 75 20.57 -0.30 0.79
C PHE A 75 22.09 -0.29 0.60
N ASP A 76 22.72 0.87 0.72
CA ASP A 76 24.18 0.93 0.83
C ASP A 76 24.58 0.74 2.30
N ILE A 77 24.89 -0.50 2.67
CA ILE A 77 25.35 -0.88 4.02
C ILE A 77 26.89 -0.78 4.11
N SER A 78 27.56 -0.15 3.13
CA SER A 78 29.03 -0.11 3.11
C SER A 78 29.65 0.92 4.06
N ASP A 79 28.85 1.79 4.69
CA ASP A 79 29.37 2.77 5.64
C ASP A 79 29.48 2.17 7.06
N SER A 80 30.63 1.57 7.34
CA SER A 80 30.97 1.01 8.66
C SER A 80 31.25 2.07 9.73
N ASP A 81 31.31 3.36 9.37
CA ASP A 81 31.69 4.45 10.26
C ASP A 81 30.49 5.24 10.82
N SER A 82 29.27 4.91 10.37
CA SER A 82 28.02 5.48 10.87
C SER A 82 27.28 4.44 11.73
N PRO A 83 27.39 4.48 13.08
CA PRO A 83 26.65 3.56 13.97
C PRO A 83 25.13 3.78 13.91
N ASN A 84 24.70 4.87 13.26
CA ASN A 84 23.32 5.11 12.88
C ASN A 84 23.24 4.81 11.39
N LEU A 85 22.44 3.81 11.03
CA LEU A 85 22.01 3.62 9.66
C LEU A 85 21.27 4.90 9.24
N GLU A 86 21.95 5.83 8.57
CA GLU A 86 21.29 6.92 7.88
C GLU A 86 20.57 6.24 6.72
N LEU A 87 19.29 5.92 6.91
CA LEU A 87 18.37 5.45 5.87
C LEU A 87 18.10 6.61 4.86
N GLY A 88 19.15 7.28 4.41
CA GLY A 88 19.16 8.66 3.93
C GLY A 88 19.23 8.79 2.41
N VAL A 89 18.95 7.73 1.65
CA VAL A 89 18.75 7.84 0.20
C VAL A 89 17.51 7.06 -0.24
N PHE A 90 16.40 7.19 0.48
CA PHE A 90 15.11 7.01 -0.16
C PHE A 90 14.84 8.27 -0.95
N LYS A 91 14.86 8.17 -2.28
CA LYS A 91 14.21 9.19 -3.07
C LYS A 91 12.73 8.87 -3.06
N ASP A 92 12.05 9.20 -1.96
CA ASP A 92 10.59 9.28 -1.90
C ASP A 92 10.05 10.05 -3.12
N ALA A 93 10.79 11.07 -3.56
CA ALA A 93 10.50 11.88 -4.74
C ALA A 93 10.36 11.09 -6.05
N ASP A 94 10.86 9.85 -6.12
CA ASP A 94 10.78 9.02 -7.32
C ASP A 94 9.71 7.91 -7.21
N GLN A 95 9.26 7.55 -5.99
CA GLN A 95 8.16 6.59 -5.77
C GLN A 95 6.80 7.28 -5.76
N ILE A 96 5.77 6.55 -6.17
CA ILE A 96 4.40 7.02 -6.00
C ILE A 96 4.05 6.94 -4.52
N THR A 97 3.64 8.08 -3.96
CA THR A 97 3.19 8.22 -2.58
C THR A 97 1.67 8.32 -2.55
N VAL A 98 1.03 7.48 -1.74
CA VAL A 98 -0.39 7.60 -1.36
C VAL A 98 -0.44 8.01 0.11
N GLN A 99 -1.01 9.18 0.37
CA GLN A 99 -0.94 9.83 1.68
C GLN A 99 -2.34 10.14 2.20
N GLY A 100 -2.62 9.75 3.44
CA GLY A 100 -3.83 10.14 4.16
C GLY A 100 -3.61 11.39 5.01
N ASP A 101 -4.32 11.48 6.12
CA ASP A 101 -4.18 12.54 7.13
C ASP A 101 -4.14 12.01 8.58
N GLY A 102 -4.02 10.69 8.74
CA GLY A 102 -4.04 9.98 10.01
C GLY A 102 -5.43 9.73 10.60
N SER A 103 -6.52 9.96 9.86
CA SER A 103 -7.89 9.78 10.38
C SER A 103 -8.65 8.55 9.86
N PHE A 104 -8.07 7.81 8.92
CA PHE A 104 -8.64 6.60 8.32
C PHE A 104 -7.53 5.71 7.76
N ASP A 105 -7.84 4.43 7.52
CA ASP A 105 -6.92 3.49 6.86
C ASP A 105 -6.77 3.88 5.39
N ILE A 106 -5.56 3.85 4.83
CA ILE A 106 -5.37 4.26 3.44
C ILE A 106 -6.05 3.27 2.49
N PHE A 107 -5.78 1.99 2.70
CA PHE A 107 -6.35 0.88 1.94
C PHE A 107 -7.03 -0.10 2.87
N THR A 108 -8.22 -0.55 2.49
CA THR A 108 -8.95 -1.61 3.18
C THR A 108 -9.21 -2.75 2.21
N ILE A 109 -8.71 -3.94 2.56
CA ILE A 109 -8.94 -5.16 1.77
C ILE A 109 -10.07 -5.94 2.45
N SER A 110 -11.14 -6.20 1.73
CA SER A 110 -12.30 -6.94 2.25
C SER A 110 -12.94 -7.80 1.16
N ALA A 111 -13.54 -8.93 1.55
CA ALA A 111 -14.28 -9.76 0.62
C ALA A 111 -15.74 -9.29 0.52
N GLU A 112 -16.31 -9.25 -0.69
CA GLU A 112 -17.76 -9.07 -0.78
C GLU A 112 -18.51 -10.28 -0.20
N ASN A 113 -19.66 -10.05 0.43
CA ASN A 113 -20.45 -11.12 1.01
C ASN A 113 -20.80 -12.22 -0.01
N ASN A 114 -20.53 -13.48 0.32
CA ASN A 114 -20.81 -14.68 -0.49
C ASN A 114 -20.00 -14.80 -1.79
N VAL A 115 -18.80 -14.22 -1.86
CA VAL A 115 -17.87 -14.51 -2.96
C VAL A 115 -17.25 -15.90 -2.82
N SER A 116 -16.92 -16.51 -3.96
CA SER A 116 -16.27 -17.83 -4.02
C SER A 116 -14.74 -17.76 -3.86
N ALA A 117 -14.17 -16.57 -3.90
CA ALA A 117 -12.74 -16.33 -3.79
C ALA A 117 -12.50 -15.01 -3.08
N GLU A 118 -11.60 -15.02 -2.11
CA GLU A 118 -11.14 -13.84 -1.39
C GLU A 118 -10.11 -13.05 -2.23
N PRO A 119 -9.98 -11.73 -2.03
CA PRO A 119 -9.07 -10.90 -2.80
C PRO A 119 -7.60 -11.30 -2.56
N ASN A 120 -6.79 -11.25 -3.62
CA ASN A 120 -5.34 -11.37 -3.55
C ASN A 120 -4.73 -10.05 -4.03
N VAL A 121 -4.21 -9.26 -3.09
CA VAL A 121 -3.78 -7.88 -3.35
C VAL A 121 -2.26 -7.78 -3.28
N THR A 122 -1.66 -7.15 -4.28
CA THR A 122 -0.24 -6.83 -4.28
C THR A 122 -0.02 -5.33 -4.33
N PHE A 123 0.77 -4.79 -3.40
CA PHE A 123 1.32 -3.45 -3.47
C PHE A 123 2.80 -3.53 -3.83
N LYS A 124 3.21 -2.84 -4.90
CA LYS A 124 4.58 -2.85 -5.36
C LYS A 124 5.13 -1.45 -5.65
N SER A 125 6.31 -1.13 -5.10
CA SER A 125 7.04 0.12 -5.40
C SER A 125 6.25 1.38 -5.04
N LEU A 126 5.63 1.37 -3.86
CA LEU A 126 4.82 2.46 -3.34
C LEU A 126 5.35 2.97 -2.00
N THR A 127 5.14 4.25 -1.75
CA THR A 127 5.13 4.81 -0.40
C THR A 127 3.68 4.98 0.04
N ILE A 128 3.32 4.42 1.20
CA ILE A 128 1.99 4.54 1.80
C ILE A 128 2.20 5.16 3.18
N SER A 129 1.53 6.27 3.47
CA SER A 129 1.80 6.99 4.71
C SER A 129 0.63 7.78 5.26
N GLU A 130 0.73 8.09 6.56
CA GLU A 130 -0.24 8.95 7.27
C GLU A 130 -1.66 8.36 7.22
N GLY A 131 -1.78 7.04 7.41
CA GLY A 131 -3.05 6.39 7.70
C GLY A 131 -3.29 6.28 9.21
N VAL A 132 -4.50 5.85 9.59
CA VAL A 132 -4.62 5.08 10.84
C VAL A 132 -3.81 3.82 10.62
N ASP A 133 -4.20 2.98 9.67
CA ASP A 133 -3.30 1.96 9.14
C ASP A 133 -2.89 2.27 7.70
N ALA A 134 -1.67 1.90 7.32
CA ALA A 134 -1.29 2.01 5.92
C ALA A 134 -2.10 1.01 5.08
N ILE A 135 -2.31 -0.21 5.59
CA ILE A 135 -3.16 -1.23 4.99
C ILE A 135 -3.92 -1.98 6.09
N GLN A 136 -5.25 -1.94 6.04
CA GLN A 136 -6.15 -2.78 6.82
C GLN A 136 -6.52 -4.03 6.01
N VAL A 137 -6.30 -5.22 6.55
CA VAL A 137 -6.67 -6.51 5.92
C VAL A 137 -7.79 -7.17 6.71
N ASN A 138 -9.03 -6.97 6.27
CA ASN A 138 -10.20 -7.62 6.87
C ASN A 138 -10.43 -9.02 6.31
N ASP A 139 -10.11 -9.26 5.03
CA ASP A 139 -10.19 -10.57 4.38
C ASP A 139 -9.13 -10.73 3.29
N GLY A 140 -8.86 -11.97 2.87
CA GLY A 140 -8.01 -12.27 1.72
C GLY A 140 -6.52 -12.26 2.01
N ASN A 141 -5.72 -12.10 0.95
CA ASN A 141 -4.26 -12.20 1.01
C ASN A 141 -3.60 -10.89 0.60
N LEU A 142 -2.48 -10.59 1.26
CA LEU A 142 -1.69 -9.38 1.01
C LEU A 142 -0.25 -9.74 0.63
N THR A 143 0.27 -9.07 -0.39
CA THR A 143 1.68 -9.07 -0.73
C THR A 143 2.21 -7.64 -0.87
N VAL A 144 3.27 -7.30 -0.15
CA VAL A 144 3.93 -5.98 -0.19
C VAL A 144 5.37 -6.15 -0.65
N ILE A 145 5.75 -5.48 -1.74
CA ILE A 145 7.05 -5.67 -2.40
C ILE A 145 7.69 -4.32 -2.72
N ASP A 146 8.96 -4.14 -2.37
CA ASP A 146 9.73 -2.93 -2.73
C ASP A 146 9.02 -1.63 -2.30
N SER A 147 8.28 -1.66 -1.19
CA SER A 147 7.42 -0.56 -0.73
C SER A 147 7.85 0.00 0.63
N ILE A 148 7.40 1.21 0.93
CA ILE A 148 7.64 1.92 2.19
C ILE A 148 6.29 2.22 2.83
N LEU A 149 6.06 1.71 4.05
CA LEU A 149 4.85 1.94 4.84
C LEU A 149 5.25 2.71 6.11
N ARG A 150 4.77 3.93 6.29
CA ARG A 150 5.31 4.83 7.33
C ARG A 150 4.32 5.81 7.94
N ASN A 151 4.63 6.29 9.15
CA ASN A 151 3.86 7.31 9.86
C ASN A 151 2.36 6.96 9.98
N SER A 152 2.06 5.67 10.16
CA SER A 152 0.72 5.18 10.49
C SER A 152 0.68 4.75 11.96
N SER A 153 -0.50 4.42 12.50
CA SER A 153 -0.59 3.49 13.63
C SER A 153 0.12 2.21 13.23
N ASP A 154 -0.44 1.45 12.29
CA ASP A 154 0.19 0.21 11.88
C ASP A 154 0.57 0.27 10.40
N GLY A 155 1.72 -0.29 10.07
CA GLY A 155 2.05 -0.48 8.67
C GLY A 155 1.03 -1.40 8.01
N ILE A 156 0.81 -2.56 8.61
CA ILE A 156 -0.25 -3.49 8.23
C ILE A 156 -0.98 -3.91 9.50
N GLU A 157 -2.29 -3.71 9.52
CA GLU A 157 -3.21 -4.33 10.49
C GLU A 157 -3.98 -5.44 9.77
N SER A 158 -4.21 -6.57 10.44
CA SER A 158 -4.86 -7.74 9.83
C SER A 158 -5.75 -8.50 10.81
N ASP A 159 -7.06 -8.26 10.66
CA ASP A 159 -8.14 -9.07 11.23
C ASP A 159 -8.46 -10.34 10.43
N ALA A 160 -7.90 -10.49 9.22
CA ALA A 160 -8.28 -11.56 8.30
C ALA A 160 -7.91 -12.98 8.80
N ASP A 161 -8.90 -13.85 8.93
CA ASP A 161 -8.71 -15.28 9.23
C ASP A 161 -8.22 -16.07 7.99
N ASN A 162 -7.40 -17.10 8.20
CA ASN A 162 -6.90 -18.03 7.16
C ASN A 162 -6.15 -17.34 6.00
N SER A 163 -5.59 -16.16 6.26
CA SER A 163 -4.94 -15.32 5.26
C SER A 163 -3.45 -15.62 5.14
N LYS A 164 -2.86 -15.16 4.04
CA LYS A 164 -1.41 -15.09 3.83
C LYS A 164 -0.98 -13.64 3.62
N ILE A 165 -0.04 -13.19 4.46
CA ILE A 165 0.59 -11.88 4.35
C ILE A 165 2.07 -12.09 4.03
N THR A 166 2.51 -11.53 2.91
CA THR A 166 3.90 -11.64 2.45
C THR A 166 4.51 -10.27 2.28
N VAL A 167 5.66 -10.03 2.90
CA VAL A 167 6.37 -8.75 2.84
C VAL A 167 7.79 -8.99 2.35
N ILE A 168 8.17 -8.34 1.26
CA ILE A 168 9.45 -8.56 0.59
C ILE A 168 10.13 -7.23 0.31
N ASN A 169 11.40 -7.11 0.71
CA ASN A 169 12.25 -5.97 0.38
C ASN A 169 11.58 -4.62 0.68
N SER A 170 10.83 -4.55 1.77
CA SER A 170 9.99 -3.39 2.11
C SER A 170 10.43 -2.80 3.45
N ILE A 171 10.01 -1.56 3.70
CA ILE A 171 10.39 -0.82 4.89
C ILE A 171 9.13 -0.39 5.63
N PHE A 172 9.16 -0.60 6.94
CA PHE A 172 8.18 -0.13 7.90
C PHE A 172 8.92 0.89 8.75
N ALA A 173 8.46 2.13 8.77
CA ALA A 173 9.18 3.22 9.41
C ALA A 173 8.25 4.13 10.20
N ASP A 174 8.60 4.42 11.45
CA ASP A 174 7.90 5.41 12.28
C ASP A 174 6.38 5.13 12.40
N ASN A 175 5.99 3.85 12.40
CA ASN A 175 4.64 3.42 12.74
C ASN A 175 4.56 3.13 14.27
N THR A 176 3.37 3.06 14.87
CA THR A 176 3.18 2.43 16.18
C THR A 176 3.74 1.00 16.17
N ASP A 177 3.14 0.13 15.34
CA ASP A 177 3.66 -1.20 15.03
C ASP A 177 4.00 -1.33 13.54
N GLY A 178 5.00 -2.16 13.26
CA GLY A 178 5.31 -2.52 11.87
C GLY A 178 4.16 -3.28 11.21
N ILE A 179 3.79 -4.41 11.82
CA ILE A 179 2.73 -5.32 11.36
C ILE A 179 2.05 -5.88 12.61
N ASP A 180 0.74 -5.67 12.73
CA ASP A 180 -0.11 -6.29 13.75
C ASP A 180 -1.08 -7.32 13.10
N ILE A 181 -1.28 -8.45 13.78
CA ILE A 181 -2.02 -9.61 13.27
C ILE A 181 -2.97 -10.13 14.36
N ASP A 182 -4.24 -9.79 14.23
CA ASP A 182 -5.32 -10.25 15.10
C ASP A 182 -6.11 -11.45 14.52
N GLY A 183 -6.01 -11.69 13.22
CA GLY A 183 -6.66 -12.81 12.52
C GLY A 183 -6.16 -14.22 12.91
N ASN A 184 -7.06 -15.20 12.90
CA ASN A 184 -6.74 -16.59 13.21
C ASN A 184 -6.17 -17.34 12.00
N ASN A 185 -5.18 -18.21 12.24
CA ASN A 185 -4.58 -19.04 11.19
C ASN A 185 -3.98 -18.22 10.02
N THR A 186 -3.56 -16.99 10.31
CA THR A 186 -2.83 -16.10 9.40
C THR A 186 -1.37 -16.51 9.29
N ASN A 187 -0.86 -16.61 8.06
CA ASN A 187 0.54 -16.92 7.79
C ASN A 187 1.30 -15.67 7.34
N LEU A 188 2.19 -15.18 8.20
CA LEU A 188 3.07 -14.04 7.93
C LEU A 188 4.46 -14.51 7.47
N GLU A 189 4.86 -14.06 6.28
CA GLU A 189 6.20 -14.27 5.73
C GLU A 189 6.89 -12.93 5.44
N VAL A 190 8.01 -12.65 6.11
CA VAL A 190 8.76 -11.39 5.96
C VAL A 190 10.20 -11.68 5.49
N PHE A 191 10.59 -11.08 4.36
CA PHE A 191 11.88 -11.33 3.71
C PHE A 191 12.59 -10.04 3.31
N ARG A 192 13.83 -9.85 3.78
CA ARG A 192 14.70 -8.72 3.39
C ARG A 192 14.05 -7.35 3.68
N SER A 193 13.22 -7.28 4.71
CA SER A 193 12.51 -6.07 5.12
C SER A 193 13.12 -5.44 6.36
N PHE A 194 12.84 -4.16 6.58
CA PHE A 194 13.35 -3.38 7.70
C PHE A 194 12.21 -2.76 8.48
N PHE A 195 12.37 -2.73 9.81
CA PHE A 195 11.46 -2.12 10.79
C PHE A 195 12.30 -1.11 11.58
N VAL A 196 11.88 0.14 11.64
CA VAL A 196 12.67 1.24 12.21
C VAL A 196 11.79 2.32 12.80
N GLY A 197 12.19 2.88 13.94
CA GLY A 197 11.54 4.07 14.51
C GLY A 197 10.18 3.81 15.14
N HIS A 198 9.80 2.54 15.32
CA HIS A 198 8.53 2.15 15.90
C HIS A 198 8.45 2.45 17.41
N SER A 199 7.24 2.73 17.90
CA SER A 199 7.04 3.09 19.31
C SER A 199 6.74 1.93 20.26
N ASP A 200 6.28 0.77 19.75
CA ASP A 200 5.92 -0.40 20.60
C ASP A 200 6.56 -1.75 20.18
N ASP A 201 7.57 -1.73 19.29
CA ASP A 201 8.29 -2.94 18.82
C ASP A 201 9.00 -3.76 19.93
#